data_AF-A0A662UB58-F1
#
_entry.id   AF-A0A662UB58-F1
#
_cell.length_a   1.000
_cell.length_b   1.000
_cell.length_c   1.000
_cell.angle_alpha   90.00
_cell.angle_beta   90.00
_cell.angle_gamma   90.00
#
_symmetry.space_group_name_H-M   'P 1'
#
loop_
_entity.id
_entity.type
_entity.pdbx_description
1 polymer ?
#
loop_
_entity_poly.entity_id
_entity_poly.type
_entity_poly.pdbx_seq_one_letter_code
_entity_poly.pdbx_strand_id
1 'polypeptide(L)' 'MAEREAELRRERYALYLALIAPVIMILSAPAINTTKPYIAGMPFMFFWHVLWLIIGPIFLTIAYLIRVGKIKV' A
#
# COMPACT_ATOMS: atom_id res chain seq x y z
N MET A 1 -28.55 -4.92 -12.26
CA MET A 1 -27.96 -3.55 -12.18
C MET A 1 -27.33 -3.29 -10.82
N ALA A 2 -28.05 -3.43 -9.70
CA ALA A 2 -27.53 -3.15 -8.35
C ALA A 2 -26.32 -4.01 -7.92
N GLU A 3 -26.28 -5.30 -8.28
CA GLU A 3 -25.15 -6.19 -7.93
C GLU A 3 -23.84 -5.77 -8.65
N ARG A 4 -23.95 -5.43 -9.93
CA ARG A 4 -22.83 -4.92 -10.75
C ARG A 4 -22.22 -3.66 -10.15
N GLU A 5 -23.06 -2.74 -9.64
CA GLU A 5 -22.57 -1.53 -8.97
C GLU A 5 -21.86 -1.82 -7.65
N ALA A 6 -22.31 -2.82 -6.90
CA ALA A 6 -21.67 -3.23 -5.65
C ALA A 6 -20.28 -3.85 -5.89
N GLU A 7 -20.16 -4.67 -6.94
CA GLU A 7 -18.87 -5.21 -7.38
C GLU A 7 -17.91 -4.09 -7.81
N LEU A 8 -18.36 -3.17 -8.65
CA LEU A 8 -17.57 -2.03 -9.10
C LEU A 8 -17.10 -1.14 -7.94
N ARG A 9 -17.96 -0.92 -6.92
CA ARG A 9 -17.57 -0.20 -5.70
C ARG A 9 -16.42 -0.91 -4.98
N ARG A 10 -16.53 -2.22 -4.76
CA ARG A 10 -15.48 -3.01 -4.09
C ARG A 10 -14.18 -3.03 -4.88
N GLU A 11 -14.26 -3.22 -6.20
CA GLU A 11 -13.08 -3.17 -7.07
C GLU A 11 -12.39 -1.82 -6.99
N ARG A 12 -13.15 -0.73 -7.04
CA ARG A 12 -12.61 0.62 -6.94
C ARG A 12 -11.93 0.86 -5.59
N TYR A 13 -12.52 0.44 -4.48
CA TYR A 13 -11.89 0.53 -3.16
C TYR A 13 -10.63 -0.32 -3.05
N ALA A 14 -10.66 -1.56 -3.56
CA ALA A 14 -9.50 -2.43 -3.59
C ALA A 14 -8.35 -1.83 -4.41
N LEU A 15 -8.67 -1.22 -5.56
CA LEU A 15 -7.69 -0.53 -6.40
C LEU A 15 -7.09 0.69 -5.70
N TYR A 16 -7.91 1.55 -5.09
CA TYR A 16 -7.40 2.69 -4.33
C TYR A 16 -6.48 2.24 -3.19
N LEU A 17 -6.87 1.22 -2.44
CA LEU A 17 -6.06 0.69 -1.35
C LEU A 17 -4.74 0.09 -1.85
N ALA A 18 -4.77 -0.65 -2.96
CA ALA A 18 -3.57 -1.23 -3.58
C ALA A 18 -2.63 -0.17 -4.15
N LEU A 19 -3.16 0.97 -4.63
CA LEU A 19 -2.37 2.09 -5.16
C LEU A 19 -1.63 2.89 -4.09
N ILE A 20 -2.08 2.87 -2.84
CA ILE A 20 -1.44 3.61 -1.75
C ILE A 20 0.03 3.24 -1.61
N ALA A 21 0.35 1.94 -1.66
CA ALA A 21 1.73 1.46 -1.49
C ALA A 21 2.71 1.99 -2.56
N PRO A 22 2.48 1.79 -3.88
CA PRO A 22 3.40 2.31 -4.90
C PRO A 22 3.41 3.85 -4.95
N VAL A 23 2.28 4.52 -4.70
CA VAL A 23 2.21 5.99 -4.70
C VAL A 23 3.07 6.56 -3.58
N ILE A 24 2.93 6.07 -2.34
CA ILE A 24 3.74 6.55 -1.23
C ILE A 24 5.22 6.22 -1.46
N MET A 25 5.54 5.03 -1.96
CA MET A 25 6.93 4.66 -2.28
C MET A 25 7.58 5.62 -3.27
N ILE A 26 6.90 5.98 -4.35
CA ILE A 26 7.46 6.87 -5.38
C ILE A 26 7.51 8.32 -4.89
N LEU A 27 6.43 8.83 -4.30
CA LEU A 27 6.35 10.23 -3.88
C LEU A 27 7.21 10.54 -2.66
N SER A 28 7.56 9.54 -1.87
CA SER A 28 8.48 9.69 -0.74
C SER A 28 9.95 9.80 -1.17
N ALA A 29 10.30 9.51 -2.43
CA ALA A 29 11.68 9.55 -2.93
C ALA A 29 12.48 10.82 -2.53
N PRO A 30 12.00 12.06 -2.75
CA PRO A 30 12.73 13.25 -2.33
C PRO A 30 12.86 13.39 -0.80
N ALA A 31 11.90 12.87 -0.03
CA ALA A 31 11.93 12.93 1.43
C ALA A 31 12.88 11.88 2.04
N ILE A 32 13.03 10.72 1.39
CA ILE A 32 13.88 9.63 1.88
C ILE A 32 15.28 9.63 1.26
N ASN A 33 15.57 10.53 0.30
CA ASN A 33 16.87 10.64 -0.37
C ASN A 33 17.92 11.30 0.54
N THR A 34 18.16 10.67 1.69
CA THR A 34 19.14 11.08 2.68
C THR A 34 19.74 9.85 3.34
N THR A 35 21.04 9.88 3.58
CA THR A 35 21.75 8.80 4.29
C THR A 35 21.54 8.87 5.80
N LYS A 36 21.08 10.02 6.31
CA LYS A 36 20.78 10.25 7.73
C LYS A 36 19.29 10.59 7.91
N PRO A 37 18.64 10.13 8.98
CA PRO A 37 19.20 9.39 10.11
C PRO A 37 19.49 7.92 9.76
N TYR A 38 20.25 7.26 10.63
CA TYR A 38 20.35 5.80 10.60
C TYR A 38 19.26 5.23 11.52
N ILE A 39 18.48 4.27 11.02
CA ILE A 39 17.45 3.57 11.77
C ILE A 39 17.80 2.08 11.76
N ALA A 40 17.79 1.45 12.93
CA ALA A 40 18.15 0.03 13.10
C ALA A 40 19.51 -0.36 12.48
N GLY A 41 20.49 0.57 12.49
CA GLY A 41 21.84 0.33 11.95
C GLY A 41 21.98 0.51 10.44
N MET A 42 20.92 0.91 9.72
CA MET A 42 20.95 1.17 8.28
C MET A 42 20.52 2.62 7.93
N PRO A 43 20.96 3.17 6.78
CA PRO A 43 20.47 4.46 6.32
C PRO A 43 18.95 4.49 6.18
N PHE A 44 18.34 5.65 6.44
CA PHE A 44 16.88 5.83 6.40
C PHE A 44 16.24 5.31 5.10
N MET A 45 16.87 5.57 3.95
CA MET A 45 16.41 5.09 2.65
C MET A 45 16.24 3.57 2.63
N PHE A 46 17.21 2.80 3.14
CA PHE A 46 17.12 1.34 3.19
C PHE A 46 16.04 0.88 4.16
N PHE A 47 15.97 1.49 5.34
CA PHE A 47 14.93 1.19 6.33
C PHE A 47 13.53 1.37 5.73
N TRP A 48 13.33 2.45 4.98
CA TRP A 48 12.07 2.72 4.29
C TRP A 48 11.69 1.61 3.31
N HIS A 49 12.60 1.16 2.46
CA HIS A 49 12.31 0.08 1.50
C HIS A 49 12.01 -1.25 2.21
N VAL A 50 12.76 -1.58 3.27
CA VAL A 50 12.52 -2.80 4.07
C VAL A 50 11.17 -2.74 4.78
N LEU A 51 10.79 -1.57 5.33
CA LEU A 51 9.47 -1.36 5.93
C LEU A 51 8.35 -1.67 4.93
N TRP A 52 8.50 -1.22 3.67
CA TRP A 52 7.52 -1.47 2.61
C TRP A 52 7.49 -2.92 2.10
N LEU A 53 8.54 -3.73 2.31
CA LEU A 53 8.46 -5.19 2.07
C LEU A 53 7.42 -5.87 2.97
N ILE A 54 7.16 -5.31 4.15
CA ILE A 54 6.16 -5.83 5.10
C ILE A 54 4.82 -5.13 4.86
N ILE A 55 4.83 -3.80 4.78
CA ILE A 55 3.59 -3.01 4.64
C ILE A 55 2.91 -3.26 3.29
N GLY A 56 3.66 -3.36 2.18
CA GLY A 56 3.10 -3.53 0.84
C GLY A 56 2.20 -4.77 0.71
N PRO A 57 2.65 -5.98 1.07
CA PRO A 57 1.83 -7.18 1.08
C PRO A 57 0.60 -7.08 1.98
N ILE A 58 0.68 -6.35 3.10
CA ILE A 58 -0.49 -6.12 3.97
C ILE A 58 -1.57 -5.33 3.22
N PHE A 59 -1.21 -4.22 2.58
CA PHE A 59 -2.17 -3.44 1.78
C PHE A 59 -2.76 -4.27 0.64
N LEU A 60 -1.94 -5.05 -0.07
CA LEU A 60 -2.41 -5.95 -1.13
C LEU A 60 -3.34 -7.04 -0.60
N THR A 61 -3.03 -7.62 0.54
CA THR A 61 -3.86 -8.65 1.18
C THR A 61 -5.22 -8.07 1.56
N ILE A 62 -5.25 -6.89 2.18
CA ILE A 62 -6.51 -6.22 2.53
C ILE A 62 -7.31 -5.89 1.26
N ALA A 63 -6.66 -5.35 0.22
CA ALA A 63 -7.31 -5.05 -1.05
C ALA A 63 -7.91 -6.32 -1.70
N TYR A 64 -7.18 -7.43 -1.64
CA TYR A 64 -7.67 -8.74 -2.10
C TYR A 64 -8.87 -9.22 -1.29
N LEU A 65 -8.84 -9.10 0.04
CA LEU A 65 -9.96 -9.50 0.90
C LEU A 65 -11.22 -8.65 0.67
N ILE A 66 -11.05 -7.36 0.39
CA ILE A 66 -12.15 -6.46 -0.02
C ILE A 66 -12.72 -6.89 -1.36
N ARG A 67 -11.85 -7.17 -2.34
CA ARG A 67 -12.26 -7.61 -3.68
C ARG A 67 -13.05 -8.93 -3.63
N VAL A 68 -12.61 -9.89 -2.82
CA VAL A 68 -13.28 -11.20 -2.65
C VAL A 68 -14.53 -11.09 -1.75
N GLY A 69 -14.80 -9.92 -1.16
CA GLY A 69 -15.99 -9.69 -0.33
C GLY A 69 -15.91 -10.31 1.06
N LYS A 70 -14.71 -10.71 1.51
CA LYS A 70 -14.46 -11.13 2.90
C LYS A 70 -14.53 -9.96 3.87
N ILE A 71 -14.20 -8.76 3.40
CA ILE A 71 -14.33 -7.49 4.15
C ILE A 71 -15.45 -6.68 3.50
N LYS A 72 -16.42 -6.22 4.30
CA LYS A 72 -17.47 -5.31 3.84
C LYS A 72 -16.93 -3.88 3.88
N VAL A 73 -17.07 -3.18 2.77
CA VAL A 73 -16.68 -1.78 2.55
C VAL A 73 -17.85 -1.06 1.92
#